data_AF-A0A9X5IAJ2-F1
#
_entry.id   AF-A0A9X5IAJ2-F1
#
_cell.length_a   1.000
_cell.length_b   1.000
_cell.length_c   1.000
_cell.angle_alpha   90.00
_cell.angle_beta   90.00
_cell.angle_gamma   90.00
#
_symmetry.space_group_name_H-M   'P 1'
#
loop_
_entity.id
_entity.type
_entity.pdbx_description
1 polymer ?
#
loop_
_entity_poly.entity_id
_entity_poly.type
_entity_poly.pdbx_seq_one_letter_code
_entity_poly.pdbx_strand_id
1 'polypeptide(L)'
;MFDLTEVKYVKRIVVGSNDPAQMSTEAQVEQARALLNRCLTESPKGKIIGLEKSFTILQIGEHQVVLQWLSYHVGFPRKPGWIADA
;
A
#
# COMPACT_ATOMS: atom_id res chain seq x y z
N MET A 1 14.46 -16.75 10.64
CA MET A 1 13.98 -15.50 11.28
C MET A 1 14.08 -14.38 10.25
N PHE A 2 13.15 -13.43 10.20
CA PHE A 2 13.29 -12.25 9.35
C PHE A 2 14.03 -11.18 10.13
N ASP A 3 15.12 -10.66 9.57
CA ASP A 3 15.90 -9.60 10.18
C ASP A 3 15.61 -8.26 9.50
N LEU A 4 15.22 -7.26 10.29
CA LEU A 4 14.98 -5.91 9.80
C LEU A 4 16.26 -5.24 9.30
N THR A 5 17.44 -5.65 9.78
CA THR A 5 18.74 -5.12 9.30
C THR A 5 19.01 -5.44 7.83
N GLU A 6 18.36 -6.48 7.29
CA GLU A 6 18.46 -6.84 5.88
C GLU A 6 17.61 -5.93 4.97
N VAL A 7 16.66 -5.16 5.52
CA VAL A 7 15.75 -4.32 4.73
C VAL A 7 16.47 -3.06 4.24
N LYS A 8 16.68 -2.97 2.92
CA LYS A 8 17.33 -1.81 2.27
C LYS A 8 16.37 -0.98 1.44
N TYR A 9 15.17 -1.50 1.19
CA TYR A 9 14.13 -0.82 0.42
C TYR A 9 12.76 -1.13 1.03
N VAL A 10 11.93 -0.10 1.16
CA VAL A 10 10.55 -0.23 1.64
C VAL A 10 9.61 0.33 0.58
N LYS A 11 8.66 -0.49 0.12
CA LYS A 11 7.54 -0.03 -0.71
C LYS A 11 6.31 0.13 0.17
N ARG A 12 5.78 1.35 0.23
CA ARG A 12 4.44 1.62 0.78
C ARG A 12 3.39 1.42 -0.30
N ILE A 13 2.35 0.67 0.01
CA ILE A 13 1.23 0.35 -0.89
C ILE A 13 -0.06 0.64 -0.14
N VAL A 14 -0.89 1.54 -0.68
CA VAL A 14 -2.20 1.88 -0.13
C VAL A 14 -3.26 1.08 -0.89
N VAL A 15 -4.10 0.36 -0.17
CA VAL A 15 -5.26 -0.36 -0.72
C VAL A 15 -6.52 0.22 -0.09
N GLY A 16 -7.35 0.88 -0.91
CA GLY A 16 -8.53 1.62 -0.48
C GLY A 16 -8.41 3.13 -0.76
N SER A 17 -9.38 3.91 -0.28
CA SER A 17 -9.46 5.35 -0.55
C SER A 17 -8.90 6.14 0.64
N ASN A 18 -7.77 6.82 0.43
CA ASN A 18 -7.11 7.68 1.42
C ASN A 18 -7.14 9.18 1.06
N ASP A 19 -7.74 9.54 -0.06
CA ASP A 19 -7.88 10.91 -0.52
C ASP A 19 -9.37 11.27 -0.63
N PRO A 20 -9.86 12.26 0.13
CA PRO A 20 -11.25 12.69 0.08
C PRO A 20 -11.64 13.46 -1.17
N ALA A 21 -10.68 14.09 -1.86
CA ALA A 21 -10.93 14.78 -3.11
C ALA A 21 -11.05 13.80 -4.29
N GLN A 22 -10.45 12.60 -4.15
CA GLN A 22 -10.44 11.59 -5.19
C GLN A 22 -10.59 10.18 -4.61
N MET A 23 -11.84 9.70 -4.58
CA MET A 23 -12.11 8.30 -4.23
C MET A 23 -11.42 7.36 -5.22
N SER A 24 -10.75 6.34 -4.71
CA SER A 24 -10.15 5.31 -5.55
C SER A 24 -11.25 4.52 -6.24
N THR A 25 -11.11 4.34 -7.55
CA THR A 25 -11.95 3.43 -8.32
C THR A 25 -11.61 1.97 -7.98
N GLU A 26 -12.54 1.06 -8.24
CA GLU A 26 -12.32 -0.38 -8.04
C GLU A 26 -11.09 -0.88 -8.81
N ALA A 27 -10.89 -0.40 -10.04
CA ALA A 27 -9.72 -0.73 -10.85
C ALA A 27 -8.41 -0.29 -10.20
N GLN A 28 -8.35 0.90 -9.60
CA GLN A 28 -7.17 1.38 -8.88
C GLN A 28 -6.90 0.55 -7.62
N VAL A 29 -7.96 0.19 -6.88
CA VAL A 29 -7.84 -0.69 -5.71
C VAL A 29 -7.31 -2.07 -6.09
N GLU A 30 -7.80 -2.65 -7.19
CA GLU A 30 -7.30 -3.97 -7.65
C GLU A 30 -5.87 -3.87 -8.19
N GLN A 31 -5.48 -2.78 -8.85
CA GLN A 31 -4.09 -2.54 -9.25
C GLN A 31 -3.15 -2.46 -8.02
N ALA A 32 -3.55 -1.76 -6.96
CA ALA A 32 -2.79 -1.71 -5.72
C ALA A 32 -2.69 -3.09 -5.04
N ARG A 33 -3.78 -3.85 -5.04
CA ARG A 33 -3.82 -5.23 -4.53
C ARG A 33 -2.92 -6.16 -5.34
N ALA A 34 -2.95 -6.06 -6.66
CA ALA A 34 -2.08 -6.83 -7.55
C ALA A 34 -0.60 -6.50 -7.31
N LEU A 35 -0.26 -5.22 -7.12
CA LEU A 35 1.10 -4.80 -6.76
C LEU A 35 1.52 -5.37 -5.40
N LEU A 36 0.65 -5.34 -4.38
CA LEU A 36 0.92 -5.95 -3.09
C LEU A 36 1.18 -7.45 -3.22
N ASN A 37 0.31 -8.17 -3.93
CA ASN A 37 0.49 -9.60 -4.16
C ASN A 37 1.83 -9.88 -4.85
N ARG A 38 2.16 -9.12 -5.89
CA ARG A 38 3.44 -9.22 -6.59
C ARG A 38 4.64 -9.01 -5.66
N CYS A 39 4.57 -8.02 -4.77
CA CYS A 39 5.61 -7.76 -3.77
C CYS A 39 5.83 -8.96 -2.83
N LEU A 40 4.79 -9.75 -2.55
CA LEU A 40 4.83 -10.87 -1.63
C LEU A 40 5.08 -12.22 -2.31
N THR A 41 5.03 -12.30 -3.64
CA THR A 41 5.17 -13.57 -4.38
C THR A 41 6.37 -13.59 -5.33
N GLU A 42 6.70 -12.48 -6.00
CA GLU A 42 7.79 -12.41 -6.97
C GLU A 42 9.16 -12.11 -6.33
N SER A 43 10.24 -12.44 -7.04
CA SER A 43 11.61 -12.19 -6.58
C SER A 43 12.07 -10.75 -6.89
N PRO A 44 12.80 -10.08 -5.98
CA PRO A 44 13.06 -10.49 -4.60
C PRO A 44 11.79 -10.47 -3.75
N LYS A 45 11.54 -11.53 -2.98
CA LYS A 45 10.32 -11.68 -2.18
C LYS A 45 10.34 -10.73 -0.99
N GLY A 46 9.42 -9.77 -0.98
CA GLY A 46 9.25 -8.83 0.11
C GLY A 46 8.56 -9.46 1.32
N LYS A 47 8.63 -8.78 2.45
CA LYS A 47 7.87 -9.12 3.66
C LYS A 47 7.14 -7.90 4.20
N ILE A 48 5.94 -8.10 4.73
CA ILE A 48 5.20 -7.04 5.42
C ILE A 48 5.96 -6.73 6.71
N ILE A 49 6.43 -5.49 6.83
CA ILE A 49 7.14 -4.98 8.02
C ILE A 49 6.28 -3.99 8.82
N GLY A 50 5.16 -3.56 8.24
CA GLY A 50 4.20 -2.67 8.89
C GLY A 50 2.85 -2.72 8.17
N LEU A 51 1.78 -2.59 8.95
CA LEU A 51 0.41 -2.50 8.47
C LEU A 51 -0.31 -1.40 9.23
N GLU A 52 -0.78 -0.40 8.51
CA GLU A 52 -1.69 0.61 9.05
C GLU A 52 -3.12 0.25 8.63
N LYS A 53 -4.04 0.26 9.59
CA LYS A 53 -5.48 0.12 9.33
C LYS A 53 -6.13 1.47 9.60
N SER A 54 -6.58 2.13 8.55
CA SER A 54 -7.03 3.51 8.63
C SER A 54 -8.47 3.65 8.20
N PHE A 55 -9.16 4.53 8.91
CA PHE A 55 -10.53 4.89 8.67
C PHE A 55 -10.72 6.36 9.05
N THR A 56 -11.50 7.09 8.27
CA THR A 56 -11.82 8.49 8.53
C THR A 56 -13.18 8.83 7.96
N ILE A 57 -13.89 9.70 8.67
CA ILE A 57 -15.15 10.29 8.22
C ILE A 57 -14.90 11.78 8.09
N LEU A 58 -15.11 12.33 6.91
CA LEU A 58 -15.01 13.76 6.65
C LEU A 58 -16.37 14.33 6.28
N GLN A 59 -16.63 15.54 6.76
CA GLN A 59 -17.76 16.35 6.33
C GLN A 59 -17.25 17.35 5.29
N ILE A 60 -17.81 17.28 4.08
CA ILE A 60 -17.46 18.14 2.96
C ILE A 60 -18.75 18.82 2.49
N GLY A 61 -18.98 20.05 2.94
CA GLY A 61 -20.27 20.72 2.79
C GLY A 61 -21.36 19.95 3.54
N GLU A 62 -22.42 19.58 2.84
CA GLU A 62 -23.52 18.75 3.37
C GLU A 62 -23.32 17.25 3.15
N HIS A 63 -22.20 16.84 2.55
CA HIS A 63 -21.89 15.45 2.26
C HIS A 63 -20.96 14.85 3.30
N GLN A 64 -21.28 13.63 3.73
CA GLN A 64 -20.38 12.80 4.52
C GLN A 64 -19.63 11.83 3.60
N VAL A 65 -18.30 11.90 3.64
CA VAL A 65 -17.42 10.99 2.91
C VAL A 65 -16.72 10.06 3.89
N VAL A 66 -16.78 8.77 3.59
CA VAL A 66 -16.11 7.73 4.38
C VAL A 66 -14.89 7.26 3.61
N LEU A 67 -13.73 7.40 4.25
CA LEU A 67 -12.45 6.91 3.75
C LEU A 67 -12.02 5.69 4.56
N GLN A 68 -11.60 4.65 3.86
CA GLN A 68 -11.06 3.45 4.48
C GLN A 68 -9.95 2.88 3.60
N TRP A 69 -8.81 2.59 4.22
CA TRP A 69 -7.67 2.01 3.51
C TRP A 69 -6.72 1.27 4.44
N LEU A 70 -5.88 0.44 3.83
CA LEU A 70 -4.76 -0.23 4.46
C LEU A 70 -3.45 0.25 3.85
N SER A 71 -2.49 0.66 4.67
CA SER A 71 -1.13 0.97 4.21
C SER A 71 -0.21 -0.21 4.54
N TYR A 72 0.18 -0.96 3.52
CA TYR A 72 1.16 -2.03 3.64
C TYR A 72 2.57 -1.48 3.41
N HIS A 73 3.47 -1.77 4.35
CA HIS A 73 4.90 -1.49 4.21
C HIS A 73 5.60 -2.80 3.92
N VAL A 74 6.07 -2.97 2.69
CA VAL A 74 6.76 -4.18 2.26
C VAL A 74 8.26 -3.90 2.18
N GLY A 75 9.02 -4.55 3.06
CA GLY A 75 10.48 -4.47 3.11
C GLY A 75 11.13 -5.48 2.16
N PHE A 76 12.21 -5.07 1.51
CA PHE A 76 13.02 -5.88 0.60
C PHE A 76 14.52 -5.75 0.90
N PRO A 77 15.33 -6.80 0.65
CA PRO A 77 16.78 -6.72 0.78
C PRO A 77 17.45 -5.87 -0.31
N ARG A 78 16.75 -5.65 -1.42
CA ARG A 78 17.12 -4.75 -2.52
C ARG A 78 15.85 -4.32 -3.26
N LYS A 79 15.90 -3.19 -3.96
CA LYS A 79 14.77 -2.75 -4.80
C LYS A 79 14.47 -3.80 -5.90
N PRO A 80 13.23 -4.29 -6.03
CA PRO A 80 12.83 -5.11 -7.18
C PRO A 80 12.94 -4.32 -8.50
N GLY A 81 13.52 -4.93 -9.55
CA GLY A 81 13.73 -4.24 -10.83
C GLY A 81 12.45 -3.87 -11.58
N TRP A 82 11.33 -4.52 -11.26
CA TRP A 82 10.01 -4.24 -11.82
C TRP A 82 9.23 -3.17 -11.07
N ILE A 83 9.72 -2.68 -9.92
CA ILE A 83 9.18 -1.49 -9.27
C ILE A 83 9.78 -0.29 -9.99
N ALA A 84 8.97 0.35 -10.83
CA ALA A 84 9.31 1.66 -11.39
C ALA A 84 9.57 2.65 -10.24
N ASP A 85 10.53 3.57 -10.46
CA ASP A 85 10.60 4.77 -9.63
C ASP A 85 9.28 5.54 -9.78
N ALA A 86 8.74 5.96 -8.64
CA ALA A 86 7.60 6.87 -8.59
C ALA A 86 8.11 8.30 -8.63
#